data_AF-A0A8C6BUE1-F1
#
_entry.id   AF-A0A8C6BUE1-F1
#
_cell.length_a   1.000
_cell.length_b   1.000
_cell.length_c   1.000
_cell.angle_alpha   90.00
_cell.angle_beta   90.00
_cell.angle_gamma   90.00
#
_symmetry.space_group_name_H-M   'P 1'
#
loop_
_entity.id
_entity.type
_entity.pdbx_description
1 polymer ?
#
loop_
_entity_poly.entity_id
_entity_poly.type
_entity_poly.pdbx_seq_one_letter_code
_entity_poly.pdbx_strand_id
1 'polypeptide(L)'
;MFALKIEVGRRRRKSGGDARSWAADSEPPSEASASAAVLGRRSDLGVRAARRPWGVPRRSGTRLWATVSHPSPQAKPSNPSNPRVFFDVDIGGEQVGRNALELFADIVLKTAGKFRMLCTGEEGIGPTTGKPLHFKGCPFHRIIKKFMIQGGNFSNQNGTGGESIYGEKFEDENFHCKKGLLSMANAGSNTNVIKGMGVARILENAEVKGEKPAKLYVIAECGELKEGDDWGIFPKDGSGDRHPDFPEDADIDLKDVDKILLITEDVKNIGNIFFKSQNWEMAIKKYTKVLRYVEGSKAATENASGAKLQPVTLSCGLNIGAWKLKMSDWQGAVDSCLEALEIDPANTKALYCRAQGWQGLKEYDRALADLKKAQEIAPEDKAIQAELLRVKQKIKAQKDKEKATYAKMFA
;
A
#
# COMPACT_ATOMS: atom_id res chain seq x y z
N MET A 1 -7.92 9.11 22.84
CA MET A 1 -6.77 8.62 22.04
C MET A 1 -7.10 8.79 20.57
N PHE A 2 -6.42 9.71 19.90
CA PHE A 2 -6.63 9.98 18.48
C PHE A 2 -5.65 9.13 17.66
N ALA A 3 -6.17 8.26 16.80
CA ALA A 3 -5.36 7.60 15.81
C ALA A 3 -6.09 7.51 14.47
N LEU A 4 -5.39 7.94 13.43
CA LEU A 4 -5.75 7.81 12.03
C LEU A 4 -5.69 6.33 11.69
N LYS A 5 -6.72 5.72 11.10
CA LYS A 5 -6.68 4.32 10.63
C LYS A 5 -7.15 4.23 9.19
N ILE A 6 -6.23 3.96 8.26
CA ILE A 6 -6.55 3.69 6.84
C ILE A 6 -6.73 2.19 6.68
N GLU A 7 -7.93 1.74 6.32
CA GLU A 7 -8.21 0.32 6.09
C GLU A 7 -7.81 -0.11 4.68
N VAL A 8 -6.91 -1.09 4.60
CA VAL A 8 -6.36 -1.60 3.34
C VAL A 8 -6.81 -3.04 3.03
N GLY A 9 -7.48 -3.72 3.98
CA GLY A 9 -8.09 -5.03 3.76
C GLY A 9 -9.08 -5.45 4.84
N ARG A 10 -9.69 -6.63 4.66
CA ARG A 10 -10.62 -7.23 5.64
C ARG A 10 -9.89 -8.29 6.47
N ARG A 11 -9.99 -8.21 7.79
CA ARG A 11 -9.53 -9.27 8.68
C ARG A 11 -10.39 -10.52 8.43
N ARG A 12 -9.81 -11.61 7.92
CA ARG A 12 -10.45 -12.93 8.01
C ARG A 12 -10.66 -13.21 9.50
N ARG A 13 -11.92 -13.35 9.92
CA ARG A 13 -12.22 -13.95 11.23
C ARG A 13 -11.51 -15.31 11.25
N LYS A 14 -10.62 -15.54 12.22
CA LYS A 14 -10.22 -16.91 12.54
C LYS A 14 -11.52 -17.62 12.93
N SER A 15 -12.00 -18.51 12.08
CA SER A 15 -13.02 -19.47 12.44
C SER A 15 -12.40 -20.43 13.47
N GLY A 16 -12.86 -20.35 14.71
CA GLY A 16 -12.52 -21.29 15.78
C GLY A 16 -11.89 -20.63 17.01
N GLY A 17 -12.61 -20.69 18.13
CA GLY A 17 -12.06 -20.49 19.47
C GLY A 17 -12.78 -19.42 20.30
N ASP A 18 -13.80 -19.86 21.05
CA ASP A 18 -14.37 -19.32 22.29
C ASP A 18 -14.44 -17.80 22.50
N ALA A 19 -15.68 -17.31 22.51
CA ALA A 19 -16.05 -16.11 23.23
C ALA A 19 -15.81 -16.31 24.74
N ARG A 20 -14.72 -15.76 25.28
CA ARG A 20 -14.66 -15.39 26.69
C ARG A 20 -14.69 -13.88 26.81
N SER A 21 -15.75 -13.45 27.48
CA SER A 21 -16.03 -12.10 27.96
C SER A 21 -14.80 -11.45 28.59
N TRP A 22 -14.48 -10.24 28.13
CA TRP A 22 -13.66 -9.30 28.89
C TRP A 22 -14.57 -8.71 29.96
N ALA A 23 -14.58 -9.31 31.15
CA ALA A 23 -15.03 -8.66 32.37
C ALA A 23 -13.83 -7.93 32.97
N ALA A 24 -14.07 -6.70 33.41
CA ALA A 24 -13.11 -5.86 34.07
C ALA A 24 -12.77 -6.44 35.45
N ASP A 25 -11.48 -6.71 35.70
CA ASP A 25 -10.97 -6.91 37.06
C ASP A 25 -10.34 -5.60 37.53
N SER A 26 -11.16 -4.78 38.17
CA SER A 26 -10.75 -3.76 39.11
C SER A 26 -10.59 -4.42 40.48
N GLU A 27 -9.38 -4.43 41.03
CA GLU A 27 -9.09 -4.83 42.41
C GLU A 27 -9.87 -3.95 43.41
N PRO A 28 -10.50 -4.52 44.45
CA PRO A 28 -10.89 -3.78 45.65
C PRO A 28 -9.95 -4.11 46.83
N PRO A 29 -9.82 -3.19 47.81
CA PRO A 29 -8.82 -3.27 48.85
C PRO A 29 -9.18 -4.26 49.98
N SER A 30 -8.15 -4.59 50.74
CA SER A 30 -8.07 -5.56 51.82
C SER A 30 -8.77 -5.18 53.14
N GLU A 31 -9.22 -6.23 53.84
CA GLU A 31 -9.44 -6.39 55.29
C GLU A 31 -10.59 -5.65 56.00
N ALA A 32 -11.55 -6.43 56.51
CA ALA A 32 -11.70 -6.67 57.96
C ALA A 32 -12.83 -7.68 58.28
N SER A 33 -12.57 -8.46 59.32
CA SER A 33 -13.32 -9.57 59.93
C SER A 33 -14.71 -9.24 60.50
N ALA A 34 -15.65 -10.21 60.47
CA ALA A 34 -16.29 -10.81 61.66
C ALA A 34 -17.58 -11.64 61.37
N SER A 35 -17.52 -12.89 61.81
CA SER A 35 -18.53 -13.84 62.34
C SER A 35 -20.06 -13.62 62.26
N ALA A 36 -20.72 -14.69 61.74
CA ALA A 36 -21.73 -15.56 62.38
C ALA A 36 -23.24 -15.19 62.52
N ALA A 37 -24.04 -16.28 62.45
CA ALA A 37 -25.45 -16.52 62.85
C ALA A 37 -26.56 -16.12 61.83
N VAL A 38 -27.41 -17.00 61.24
CA VAL A 38 -28.30 -18.12 61.69
C VAL A 38 -29.78 -17.66 61.89
N LEU A 39 -30.71 -18.38 61.21
CA LEU A 39 -32.20 -18.44 61.35
C LEU A 39 -33.02 -17.21 60.88
N GLY A 40 -34.19 -17.31 60.24
CA GLY A 40 -35.02 -18.43 59.83
C GLY A 40 -36.40 -17.99 59.26
N ARG A 41 -36.99 -18.91 58.48
CA ARG A 41 -38.43 -19.28 58.31
C ARG A 41 -39.53 -18.29 57.84
N ARG A 42 -40.23 -18.79 56.79
CA ARG A 42 -41.71 -18.89 56.54
C ARG A 42 -42.47 -17.58 56.28
N SER A 43 -43.53 -17.49 55.46
CA SER A 43 -44.53 -18.45 54.93
C SER A 43 -45.27 -17.76 53.77
N ASP A 44 -45.48 -18.41 52.63
CA ASP A 44 -46.74 -19.05 52.17
C ASP A 44 -47.98 -18.15 52.06
N LEU A 45 -48.55 -18.13 50.83
CA LEU A 45 -49.97 -18.00 50.42
C LEU A 45 -49.94 -17.70 48.91
N GLY A 46 -50.55 -18.41 47.96
CA GLY A 46 -51.39 -19.58 47.94
C GLY A 46 -52.02 -19.67 46.54
N VAL A 47 -52.01 -20.89 45.97
CA VAL A 47 -53.12 -21.48 45.21
C VAL A 47 -53.35 -21.12 43.72
N ARG A 48 -53.25 -22.20 42.92
CA ARG A 48 -54.10 -22.67 41.78
C ARG A 48 -53.45 -22.71 40.38
N ALA A 49 -53.01 -23.92 40.03
CA ALA A 49 -52.82 -24.38 38.66
C ALA A 49 -54.18 -24.74 38.05
N ALA A 50 -54.49 -24.18 36.88
CA ALA A 50 -55.53 -24.68 35.98
C ALA A 50 -55.01 -24.62 34.53
N ARG A 51 -55.34 -25.68 33.79
CA ARG A 51 -54.79 -26.08 32.49
C ARG A 51 -55.21 -25.14 31.35
N ARG A 52 -54.35 -25.06 30.33
CA ARG A 52 -54.46 -24.29 29.08
C ARG A 52 -55.71 -24.61 28.26
N PRO A 53 -56.12 -23.69 27.38
CA PRO A 53 -56.34 -24.06 25.99
C PRO A 53 -55.46 -23.26 25.03
N TRP A 54 -55.26 -23.86 23.87
CA TRP A 54 -54.35 -23.51 22.81
C TRP A 54 -54.80 -22.30 21.99
N GLY A 55 -53.82 -21.58 21.43
CA GLY A 55 -53.96 -20.95 20.11
C GLY A 55 -53.99 -19.42 20.05
N VAL A 56 -52.83 -18.75 20.23
CA VAL A 56 -52.48 -17.49 19.53
C VAL A 56 -50.95 -17.40 19.42
N PRO A 57 -50.35 -17.09 18.24
CA PRO A 57 -48.90 -16.94 18.12
C PRO A 57 -48.38 -15.71 18.91
N ARG A 58 -47.35 -15.91 19.74
CA ARG A 58 -46.60 -14.82 20.39
C ARG A 58 -45.93 -13.96 19.31
N ARG A 59 -46.35 -12.70 19.18
CA ARG A 59 -45.51 -11.65 18.59
C ARG A 59 -44.30 -11.43 19.50
N SER A 60 -43.14 -11.93 19.10
CA SER A 60 -41.85 -11.52 19.67
C SER A 60 -41.61 -10.07 19.27
N GLY A 61 -41.82 -9.15 20.21
CA GLY A 61 -41.37 -7.76 20.09
C GLY A 61 -39.85 -7.69 20.18
N THR A 62 -39.15 -8.09 19.13
CA THR A 62 -37.79 -7.61 18.87
C THR A 62 -37.93 -6.25 18.21
N ARG A 63 -37.64 -5.20 18.97
CA ARG A 63 -37.46 -3.84 18.44
C ARG A 63 -36.18 -3.88 17.59
N LEU A 64 -36.33 -4.29 16.32
CA LEU A 64 -35.30 -4.23 15.30
C LEU A 64 -34.93 -2.76 15.11
N TRP A 65 -33.78 -2.36 15.66
CA TRP A 65 -33.06 -1.22 15.12
C TRP A 65 -32.57 -1.69 13.75
N ALA A 66 -33.36 -1.42 12.72
CA ALA A 66 -32.90 -1.58 11.36
C ALA A 66 -31.73 -0.62 11.18
N THR A 67 -30.50 -1.15 11.24
CA THR A 67 -29.32 -0.46 10.73
C THR A 67 -29.59 -0.16 9.27
N VAL A 68 -29.92 1.09 8.95
CA VAL A 68 -30.02 1.56 7.57
C VAL A 68 -28.61 1.52 6.99
N SER A 69 -28.27 0.41 6.36
CA SER A 69 -27.00 0.24 5.66
C SER A 69 -27.00 1.15 4.43
N HIS A 70 -26.33 2.30 4.53
CA HIS A 70 -26.10 3.13 3.37
C HIS A 70 -24.97 2.48 2.55
N PRO A 71 -25.16 2.26 1.23
CA PRO A 71 -24.09 1.78 0.38
C PRO A 71 -22.92 2.77 0.42
N SER A 72 -21.70 2.26 0.33
CA SER A 72 -20.53 3.15 0.20
C SER A 72 -20.69 3.93 -1.09
N PRO A 73 -20.45 5.25 -1.10
CA PRO A 73 -20.50 6.03 -2.32
C PRO A 73 -19.58 5.39 -3.36
N GLN A 74 -20.15 5.00 -4.51
CA GLN A 74 -19.36 4.51 -5.64
C GLN A 74 -18.67 5.67 -6.36
N ALA A 75 -19.27 6.87 -6.28
CA ALA A 75 -18.69 8.11 -6.77
C ALA A 75 -17.60 8.65 -5.84
N LYS A 76 -16.55 9.21 -6.44
CA LYS A 76 -15.42 9.83 -5.78
C LYS A 76 -15.17 11.21 -6.42
N PRO A 77 -15.46 12.34 -5.74
CA PRO A 77 -16.02 12.44 -4.39
C PRO A 77 -17.50 12.00 -4.31
N SER A 78 -17.96 11.70 -3.11
CA SER A 78 -19.36 11.35 -2.82
C SER A 78 -20.28 12.56 -2.82
N ASN A 79 -19.80 13.70 -2.32
CA ASN A 79 -20.50 14.97 -2.34
C ASN A 79 -19.50 16.09 -2.70
N PRO A 80 -19.76 16.93 -3.72
CA PRO A 80 -18.86 18.01 -4.09
C PRO A 80 -18.63 19.04 -2.98
N SER A 81 -19.57 19.21 -2.04
CA SER A 81 -19.42 20.15 -0.92
C SER A 81 -18.58 19.63 0.24
N ASN A 82 -18.16 18.37 0.20
CA ASN A 82 -17.37 17.77 1.27
C ASN A 82 -15.92 18.32 1.26
N PRO A 83 -15.34 18.63 2.44
CA PRO A 83 -13.95 19.04 2.53
C PRO A 83 -13.00 17.97 2.01
N ARG A 84 -11.98 18.42 1.30
CA ARG A 84 -10.92 17.57 0.76
C ARG A 84 -9.60 17.91 1.43
N VAL A 85 -8.88 16.91 1.87
CA VAL A 85 -7.57 17.09 2.53
C VAL A 85 -6.52 16.20 1.90
N PHE A 86 -5.25 16.54 2.06
CA PHE A 86 -4.15 15.78 1.49
C PHE A 86 -3.07 15.45 2.51
N PHE A 87 -2.38 14.33 2.27
CA PHE A 87 -1.15 13.93 2.94
C PHE A 87 -0.06 13.64 1.91
N ASP A 88 1.04 14.39 1.97
CA ASP A 88 2.28 14.04 1.29
C ASP A 88 3.07 13.10 2.22
N VAL A 89 3.40 11.92 1.72
CA VAL A 89 3.98 10.83 2.51
C VAL A 89 5.43 10.61 2.13
N ASP A 90 6.28 10.58 3.14
CA ASP A 90 7.70 10.27 3.02
C ASP A 90 8.03 8.92 3.67
N ILE A 91 8.96 8.19 3.07
CA ILE A 91 9.45 6.89 3.53
C ILE A 91 10.97 6.95 3.60
N GLY A 92 11.52 6.89 4.81
CA GLY A 92 12.97 6.95 5.01
C GLY A 92 13.61 8.26 4.53
N GLY A 93 12.85 9.36 4.48
CA GLY A 93 13.30 10.66 3.99
C GLY A 93 13.11 10.88 2.48
N GLU A 94 12.56 9.90 1.75
CA GLU A 94 12.18 10.06 0.35
C GLU A 94 10.68 10.28 0.21
N GLN A 95 10.28 11.27 -0.58
CA GLN A 95 8.88 11.49 -0.92
C GLN A 95 8.36 10.38 -1.84
N VAL A 96 7.24 9.77 -1.43
CA VAL A 96 6.64 8.64 -2.15
C VAL A 96 5.37 9.02 -2.89
N GLY A 97 4.60 9.98 -2.37
CA GLY A 97 3.46 10.51 -3.08
C GLY A 97 2.41 11.14 -2.18
N ARG A 98 1.31 11.56 -2.80
CA ARG A 98 0.20 12.25 -2.16
C ARG A 98 -1.03 11.35 -2.05
N ASN A 99 -1.63 11.31 -0.85
CA ASN A 99 -2.98 10.80 -0.64
C ASN A 99 -3.96 11.96 -0.57
N ALA A 100 -5.02 11.95 -1.37
CA ALA A 100 -6.13 12.89 -1.27
C ALA A 100 -7.37 12.19 -0.69
N LEU A 101 -7.95 12.79 0.34
CA LEU A 101 -8.99 12.20 1.19
C LEU A 101 -10.25 13.07 1.12
N GLU A 102 -11.40 12.42 1.02
CA GLU A 102 -12.71 13.06 1.24
C GLU A 102 -13.10 12.93 2.70
N LEU A 103 -13.54 14.04 3.29
CA LEU A 103 -14.15 14.04 4.61
C LEU A 103 -15.67 14.11 4.48
N PHE A 104 -16.39 13.12 4.99
CA PHE A 104 -17.86 13.09 4.93
C PHE A 104 -18.48 14.04 5.95
N ALA A 105 -18.34 15.36 5.72
CA ALA A 105 -18.90 16.40 6.58
C ALA A 105 -20.44 16.40 6.56
N ASP A 106 -21.04 15.87 5.50
CA ASP A 106 -22.47 15.62 5.36
C ASP A 106 -23.00 14.56 6.36
N ILE A 107 -22.18 13.58 6.75
CA ILE A 107 -22.58 12.52 7.68
C ILE A 107 -22.01 12.76 9.09
N VAL A 108 -20.72 13.11 9.19
CA VAL A 108 -19.97 13.22 10.45
C VAL A 108 -19.31 14.58 10.59
N LEU A 109 -20.13 15.62 10.78
CA LEU A 109 -19.69 17.01 10.77
C LEU A 109 -18.56 17.30 11.78
N LYS A 110 -18.66 16.84 13.04
CA LYS A 110 -17.62 17.14 14.05
C LYS A 110 -16.35 16.36 13.77
N THR A 111 -16.47 15.09 13.35
CA THR A 111 -15.32 14.25 13.02
C THR A 111 -14.57 14.79 11.80
N ALA A 112 -15.29 15.15 10.75
CA ALA A 112 -14.73 15.74 9.54
C ALA A 112 -14.09 17.11 9.80
N GLY A 113 -14.79 18.00 10.52
CA GLY A 113 -14.27 19.32 10.88
C GLY A 113 -12.97 19.22 11.68
N LYS A 114 -12.93 18.32 12.66
CA LYS A 114 -11.71 18.05 13.44
C LYS A 114 -10.56 17.53 12.60
N PHE A 115 -10.84 16.59 11.71
CA PHE A 115 -9.82 16.01 10.87
C PHE A 115 -9.20 17.07 9.95
N ARG A 116 -10.05 17.93 9.36
CA ARG A 116 -9.65 19.10 8.58
C ARG A 116 -8.72 20.02 9.38
N MET A 117 -9.12 20.39 10.61
CA MET A 117 -8.32 21.26 11.48
C MET A 117 -6.95 20.68 11.83
N LEU A 118 -6.86 19.37 12.07
CA LEU A 118 -5.58 18.70 12.31
C LEU A 118 -4.70 18.58 11.06
N CYS A 119 -5.30 18.62 9.86
CA CYS A 119 -4.55 18.71 8.61
C CYS A 119 -4.02 20.13 8.35
N THR A 120 -4.76 21.17 8.71
CA THR A 120 -4.34 22.57 8.49
C THR A 120 -3.47 23.12 9.62
N GLY A 121 -3.61 22.58 10.83
CA GLY A 121 -2.93 23.08 12.03
C GLY A 121 -3.46 24.42 12.54
N GLU A 122 -4.68 24.82 12.13
CA GLU A 122 -5.24 26.15 12.44
C GLU A 122 -5.55 26.39 13.93
N GLU A 123 -5.72 25.31 14.69
CA GLU A 123 -6.06 25.32 16.12
C GLU A 123 -4.84 25.54 17.06
N GLY A 124 -3.63 25.71 16.51
CA GLY A 124 -2.45 26.06 17.30
C GLY A 124 -1.92 24.92 18.18
N ILE A 125 -1.72 25.19 19.48
CA ILE A 125 -1.06 24.26 20.42
C ILE A 125 -2.11 23.57 21.30
N GLY A 126 -2.01 22.24 21.41
CA GLY A 126 -2.90 21.44 22.23
C GLY A 126 -2.72 21.72 23.72
N PRO A 127 -3.80 21.96 24.48
CA PRO A 127 -3.71 22.33 25.89
C PRO A 127 -3.17 21.21 26.78
N THR A 128 -3.46 19.94 26.45
CA THR A 128 -3.02 18.78 27.26
C THR A 128 -1.62 18.33 26.87
N THR A 129 -1.33 18.33 25.57
CA THR A 129 -0.07 17.80 25.04
C THR A 129 1.05 18.82 24.93
N GLY A 130 0.73 20.12 24.92
CA GLY A 130 1.69 21.21 24.70
C GLY A 130 2.34 21.18 23.32
N LYS A 131 1.77 20.42 22.37
CA LYS A 131 2.30 20.22 21.02
C LYS A 131 1.35 20.78 19.97
N PRO A 132 1.85 21.16 18.78
CA PRO A 132 1.00 21.63 17.70
C PRO A 132 -0.06 20.59 17.34
N LEU A 133 -1.32 21.03 17.23
CA LEU A 133 -2.45 20.23 16.79
C LEU A 133 -2.41 20.05 15.26
N HIS A 134 -1.36 19.36 14.79
CA HIS A 134 -1.04 19.26 13.37
C HIS A 134 -0.47 17.88 13.02
N PHE A 135 -0.89 17.30 11.89
CA PHE A 135 -0.37 16.01 11.42
C PHE A 135 1.00 16.08 10.75
N LYS A 136 1.46 17.27 10.38
CA LYS A 136 2.79 17.46 9.77
C LYS A 136 3.88 16.90 10.67
N GLY A 137 4.72 16.03 10.12
CA GLY A 137 5.78 15.32 10.85
C GLY A 137 5.30 14.12 11.68
N CYS A 138 4.01 13.78 11.65
CA CYS A 138 3.50 12.63 12.40
C CYS A 138 3.82 11.30 11.69
N PRO A 139 4.40 10.32 12.38
CA PRO A 139 4.67 9.02 11.79
C PRO A 139 3.47 8.07 11.80
N PHE A 140 3.49 7.13 10.86
CA PHE A 140 2.66 5.93 10.88
C PHE A 140 3.32 4.91 11.80
N HIS A 141 2.85 4.82 13.04
CA HIS A 141 3.51 4.05 14.09
C HIS A 141 3.09 2.57 14.11
N ARG A 142 2.01 2.20 13.41
CA ARG A 142 1.49 0.83 13.40
C ARG A 142 0.95 0.46 12.01
N ILE A 143 1.50 -0.59 11.42
CA ILE A 143 1.13 -1.07 10.08
C ILE A 143 0.84 -2.57 10.16
N ILE A 144 -0.35 -2.99 9.71
CA ILE A 144 -0.75 -4.39 9.65
C ILE A 144 -1.20 -4.69 8.21
N LYS A 145 -0.37 -5.46 7.51
CA LYS A 145 -0.62 -5.90 6.13
C LYS A 145 -1.99 -6.59 6.00
N LYS A 146 -2.74 -6.27 4.94
CA LYS A 146 -4.11 -6.74 4.66
C LYS A 146 -5.17 -6.33 5.69
N PHE A 147 -4.84 -5.39 6.58
CA PHE A 147 -5.78 -4.88 7.56
C PHE A 147 -5.82 -3.36 7.57
N MET A 148 -4.81 -2.70 8.15
CA MET A 148 -4.85 -1.25 8.35
C MET A 148 -3.46 -0.62 8.53
N ILE A 149 -3.39 0.68 8.25
CA ILE A 149 -2.26 1.57 8.54
C ILE A 149 -2.73 2.59 9.56
N GLN A 150 -1.99 2.74 10.65
CA GLN A 150 -2.36 3.61 11.76
C GLN A 150 -1.30 4.70 12.03
N GLY A 151 -1.77 5.94 12.12
CA GLY A 151 -0.99 7.15 12.35
C GLY A 151 -1.71 8.13 13.28
N GLY A 152 -1.38 9.41 13.20
CA GLY A 152 -2.10 10.48 13.92
C GLY A 152 -1.71 10.71 15.38
N ASN A 153 -0.75 9.96 15.92
CA ASN A 153 -0.18 10.27 17.23
C ASN A 153 0.98 11.28 17.10
N PHE A 154 0.63 12.57 16.98
CA PHE A 154 1.59 13.67 16.88
C PHE A 154 2.37 13.92 18.18
N SER A 155 1.87 13.44 19.32
CA SER A 155 2.51 13.67 20.63
C SER A 155 3.62 12.66 20.93
N ASN A 156 3.29 11.38 21.13
CA ASN A 156 4.23 10.36 21.56
C ASN A 156 4.72 9.47 20.42
N GLN A 157 4.15 9.62 19.21
CA GLN A 157 4.57 8.93 17.99
C GLN A 157 4.58 7.39 18.07
N ASN A 158 3.91 6.80 19.06
CA ASN A 158 3.97 5.37 19.38
C ASN A 158 2.59 4.75 19.70
N GLY A 159 1.51 5.46 19.41
CA GLY A 159 0.13 5.07 19.73
C GLY A 159 -0.39 5.37 21.14
N THR A 160 0.45 5.81 22.10
CA THR A 160 0.00 6.06 23.50
C THR A 160 -0.53 7.47 23.78
N GLY A 161 -0.61 8.33 22.77
CA GLY A 161 -0.93 9.74 22.93
C GLY A 161 -1.87 10.28 21.84
N GLY A 162 -1.85 11.59 21.67
CA GLY A 162 -2.70 12.32 20.72
C GLY A 162 -3.91 12.91 21.43
N GLU A 163 -4.25 14.14 21.04
CA GLU A 163 -5.29 14.96 21.65
C GLU A 163 -6.36 15.33 20.61
N SER A 164 -7.61 15.55 21.07
CA SER A 164 -8.66 16.15 20.24
C SER A 164 -8.60 17.66 20.39
N ILE A 165 -8.96 18.38 19.33
CA ILE A 165 -9.27 19.82 19.41
C ILE A 165 -10.41 20.10 20.42
N TYR A 166 -11.26 19.11 20.69
CA TYR A 166 -12.37 19.18 21.65
C TYR A 166 -12.01 18.66 23.06
N GLY A 167 -10.73 18.37 23.35
CA GLY A 167 -10.26 17.80 24.63
C GLY A 167 -9.69 16.38 24.53
N GLU A 168 -9.70 15.60 25.62
CA GLU A 168 -9.03 14.29 25.64
C GLU A 168 -9.78 13.20 24.84
N LYS A 169 -11.12 13.23 24.85
CA LYS A 169 -12.02 12.27 24.18
C LYS A 169 -13.29 12.98 23.68
N PHE A 170 -13.90 12.45 22.62
CA PHE A 170 -15.19 12.91 22.07
C PHE A 170 -16.03 11.69 21.66
N GLU A 171 -17.35 11.85 21.57
CA GLU A 171 -18.29 10.77 21.23
C GLU A 171 -18.26 10.39 19.73
N ASP A 172 -18.47 9.11 19.43
CA ASP A 172 -18.48 8.59 18.06
C ASP A 172 -19.79 8.97 17.33
N GLU A 173 -19.68 9.59 16.15
CA GLU A 173 -20.85 10.04 15.38
C GLU A 173 -21.47 8.95 14.49
N ASN A 174 -20.69 7.99 13.96
CA ASN A 174 -21.21 6.94 13.06
C ASN A 174 -20.31 5.70 12.94
N PHE A 175 -20.88 4.51 12.63
CA PHE A 175 -20.23 3.19 12.67
C PHE A 175 -20.30 2.39 11.36
N HIS A 176 -19.26 2.38 10.54
CA HIS A 176 -19.10 1.43 9.40
C HIS A 176 -17.64 0.94 9.22
N CYS A 177 -17.36 0.02 8.27
CA CYS A 177 -16.01 -0.50 7.94
C CYS A 177 -15.94 -1.14 6.52
N LYS A 178 -15.10 -0.62 5.62
CA LYS A 178 -14.80 -1.13 4.25
C LYS A 178 -13.38 -0.68 3.79
N LYS A 179 -12.79 -1.44 2.85
CA LYS A 179 -11.45 -1.16 2.28
C LYS A 179 -11.40 0.20 1.57
N GLY A 180 -10.33 0.96 1.81
CA GLY A 180 -10.14 2.32 1.29
C GLY A 180 -10.79 3.41 2.16
N LEU A 181 -11.43 3.02 3.27
CA LEU A 181 -11.95 3.96 4.25
C LEU A 181 -10.90 4.27 5.31
N LEU A 182 -10.75 5.55 5.57
CA LEU A 182 -10.13 6.09 6.75
C LEU A 182 -11.18 6.13 7.89
N SER A 183 -10.71 5.83 9.09
CA SER A 183 -11.52 5.59 10.28
C SER A 183 -10.79 6.13 11.51
N MET A 184 -11.57 6.55 12.51
CA MET A 184 -11.03 6.81 13.83
C MET A 184 -10.66 5.48 14.50
N ALA A 185 -9.48 5.42 15.12
CA ALA A 185 -8.97 4.18 15.74
C ALA A 185 -9.89 3.56 16.81
N ASN A 186 -10.82 4.34 17.37
CA ASN A 186 -11.78 3.89 18.37
C ASN A 186 -13.07 3.23 17.83
N ALA A 187 -13.08 2.87 16.54
CA ALA A 187 -14.09 2.05 15.85
C ALA A 187 -15.26 2.81 15.20
N GLY A 188 -14.97 3.59 14.15
CA GLY A 188 -15.99 4.01 13.16
C GLY A 188 -15.37 4.55 11.88
N SER A 189 -15.76 4.04 10.70
CA SER A 189 -15.24 4.47 9.38
C SER A 189 -16.08 5.58 8.76
N ASN A 190 -15.51 6.73 8.41
CA ASN A 190 -16.27 7.80 7.74
C ASN A 190 -15.42 8.73 6.85
N THR A 191 -14.35 8.25 6.21
CA THR A 191 -13.60 9.07 5.23
C THR A 191 -13.07 8.18 4.10
N ASN A 192 -13.14 8.61 2.84
CA ASN A 192 -12.74 7.81 1.66
C ASN A 192 -11.41 8.30 1.10
N VAL A 193 -10.48 7.40 0.74
CA VAL A 193 -9.34 7.77 -0.11
C VAL A 193 -9.83 7.96 -1.55
N ILE A 194 -9.82 9.22 -2.01
CA ILE A 194 -10.25 9.61 -3.35
C ILE A 194 -9.14 9.28 -4.35
N LYS A 195 -7.93 9.78 -4.10
CA LYS A 195 -6.73 9.62 -4.92
C LYS A 195 -5.54 9.18 -4.05
N GLY A 196 -4.58 8.48 -4.64
CA GLY A 196 -3.36 8.04 -3.95
C GLY A 196 -3.48 6.68 -3.28
N MET A 197 -4.51 5.89 -3.60
CA MET A 197 -4.68 4.55 -3.00
C MET A 197 -3.45 3.65 -3.20
N GLY A 198 -2.68 3.87 -4.27
CA GLY A 198 -1.40 3.21 -4.49
C GLY A 198 -0.33 3.55 -3.44
N VAL A 199 -0.27 4.80 -2.97
CA VAL A 199 0.61 5.22 -1.86
C VAL A 199 0.21 4.49 -0.58
N ALA A 200 -1.08 4.38 -0.29
CA ALA A 200 -1.57 3.57 0.82
C ALA A 200 -1.20 2.07 0.68
N ARG A 201 -1.19 1.51 -0.55
CA ARG A 201 -0.70 0.13 -0.79
C ARG A 201 0.80 -0.01 -0.59
N ILE A 202 1.60 1.02 -0.90
CA ILE A 202 3.04 1.02 -0.59
C ILE A 202 3.25 0.98 0.92
N LEU A 203 2.52 1.83 1.66
CA LEU A 203 2.53 1.85 3.12
C LEU A 203 2.13 0.49 3.71
N GLU A 204 1.10 -0.15 3.17
CA GLU A 204 0.64 -1.48 3.61
C GLU A 204 1.72 -2.57 3.47
N ASN A 205 2.54 -2.48 2.41
CA ASN A 205 3.59 -3.45 2.11
C ASN A 205 4.94 -3.10 2.76
N ALA A 206 4.95 -2.15 3.69
CA ALA A 206 6.12 -1.83 4.50
C ALA A 206 6.70 -3.05 5.21
N GLU A 207 8.02 -3.08 5.33
CA GLU A 207 8.70 -4.01 6.23
C GLU A 207 8.42 -3.60 7.68
N VAL A 208 7.90 -4.53 8.48
CA VAL A 208 7.49 -4.29 9.87
C VAL A 208 8.20 -5.24 10.83
N LYS A 209 8.62 -4.73 11.99
CA LYS A 209 9.06 -5.50 13.15
C LYS A 209 7.87 -5.62 14.12
N GLY A 210 7.17 -6.74 14.07
CA GLY A 210 5.88 -6.90 14.73
C GLY A 210 4.82 -6.09 14.01
N GLU A 211 4.43 -4.95 14.59
CA GLU A 211 3.48 -4.02 13.98
C GLU A 211 4.10 -2.64 13.69
N LYS A 212 5.34 -2.39 14.12
CA LYS A 212 6.05 -1.12 13.90
C LYS A 212 6.84 -1.18 12.59
N PRO A 213 6.77 -0.18 11.71
CA PRO A 213 7.57 -0.18 10.50
C PRO A 213 9.08 -0.09 10.78
N ALA A 214 9.87 -0.73 9.92
CA ALA A 214 11.33 -0.71 10.00
C ALA A 214 11.92 0.62 9.52
N LYS A 215 11.32 1.23 8.49
CA LYS A 215 11.65 2.58 8.02
C LYS A 215 10.75 3.61 8.71
N LEU A 216 11.17 4.88 8.72
CA LEU A 216 10.32 5.97 9.18
C LEU A 216 9.32 6.33 8.07
N TYR A 217 8.04 6.10 8.34
CA TYR A 217 6.95 6.50 7.46
C TYR A 217 6.28 7.71 8.09
N VAL A 218 6.29 8.85 7.42
CA VAL A 218 5.87 10.12 7.99
C VAL A 218 4.96 10.90 7.05
N ILE A 219 4.00 11.62 7.62
CA ILE A 219 3.23 12.65 6.90
C ILE A 219 4.15 13.88 6.82
N ALA A 220 4.81 14.07 5.69
CA ALA A 220 5.77 15.15 5.49
C ALA A 220 5.07 16.51 5.38
N GLU A 221 3.98 16.56 4.61
CA GLU A 221 3.12 17.73 4.50
C GLU A 221 1.65 17.31 4.53
N CYS A 222 0.79 18.17 5.06
CA CYS A 222 -0.65 17.97 5.05
C CYS A 222 -1.39 19.31 4.94
N GLY A 223 -2.64 19.26 4.52
CA GLY A 223 -3.47 20.46 4.40
C GLY A 223 -4.84 20.18 3.81
N GLU A 224 -5.58 21.26 3.56
CA GLU A 224 -6.88 21.27 2.89
C GLU A 224 -6.72 21.67 1.42
N LEU A 225 -7.49 21.02 0.53
CA LEU A 225 -7.63 21.40 -0.87
C LEU A 225 -8.92 22.19 -1.04
N LYS A 226 -8.80 23.45 -1.48
CA LYS A 226 -9.96 24.31 -1.74
C LYS A 226 -10.65 23.90 -3.03
N GLU A 227 -11.88 24.36 -3.20
CA GLU A 227 -12.60 24.19 -4.47
C GLU A 227 -11.82 24.87 -5.60
N GLY A 228 -11.59 24.15 -6.69
CA GLY A 228 -10.76 24.62 -7.81
C GLY A 228 -9.24 24.38 -7.66
N ASP A 229 -8.74 23.99 -6.49
CA ASP A 229 -7.33 23.61 -6.34
C ASP A 229 -7.03 22.31 -7.11
N ASP A 230 -5.84 22.26 -7.73
CA ASP A 230 -5.32 21.03 -8.32
C ASP A 230 -5.10 19.95 -7.25
N TRP A 231 -5.34 18.70 -7.61
CA TRP A 231 -5.13 17.57 -6.70
C TRP A 231 -3.67 17.47 -6.25
N GLY A 232 -2.73 17.95 -7.06
CA GLY A 232 -1.29 17.91 -6.79
C GLY A 232 -0.77 16.49 -6.55
N ILE A 233 -1.40 15.52 -7.20
CA ILE A 233 -1.09 14.08 -7.14
C ILE A 233 0.05 13.68 -8.08
N PHE A 234 0.54 14.63 -8.88
CA PHE A 234 1.68 14.45 -9.75
C PHE A 234 2.99 14.40 -8.94
N PRO A 235 4.00 13.64 -9.41
CA PRO A 235 5.28 13.58 -8.73
C PRO A 235 5.93 14.97 -8.62
N LYS A 236 6.35 15.37 -7.42
CA LYS A 236 7.05 16.65 -7.18
C LYS A 236 8.56 16.49 -7.27
N ASP A 237 9.02 15.79 -8.31
CA ASP A 237 10.44 15.46 -8.52
C ASP A 237 11.15 16.43 -9.47
N GLY A 238 10.47 17.50 -9.90
CA GLY A 238 11.00 18.49 -10.85
C GLY A 238 11.09 17.99 -12.29
N SER A 239 10.59 16.79 -12.60
CA SER A 239 10.67 16.21 -13.94
C SER A 239 9.69 16.79 -14.96
N GLY A 240 8.70 17.56 -14.50
CA GLY A 240 7.61 18.08 -15.33
C GLY A 240 6.54 17.03 -15.68
N ASP A 241 6.61 15.84 -15.08
CA ASP A 241 5.63 14.75 -15.24
C ASP A 241 4.25 15.17 -14.71
N ARG A 242 3.24 15.16 -15.59
CA ARG A 242 1.86 15.58 -15.30
C ARG A 242 0.90 14.42 -15.14
N HIS A 243 1.42 13.21 -14.95
CA HIS A 243 0.60 12.02 -14.82
C HIS A 243 0.67 11.52 -13.36
N PRO A 244 -0.42 11.02 -12.76
CA PRO A 244 -0.34 10.41 -11.44
C PRO A 244 0.60 9.21 -11.41
N ASP A 245 1.19 8.87 -10.26
CA ASP A 245 2.05 7.68 -10.18
C ASP A 245 1.30 6.38 -10.41
N PHE A 246 0.02 6.34 -10.03
CA PHE A 246 -0.84 5.18 -10.17
C PHE A 246 -1.92 5.43 -11.23
N PRO A 247 -2.07 4.53 -12.21
CA PRO A 247 -2.99 4.75 -13.34
C PRO A 247 -4.46 4.84 -12.89
N GLU A 248 -4.84 4.19 -11.78
CA GLU A 248 -6.20 4.26 -11.25
C GLU A 248 -6.59 5.64 -10.71
N ASP A 249 -5.59 6.48 -10.43
CA ASP A 249 -5.79 7.86 -9.98
C ASP A 249 -5.84 8.85 -11.15
N ALA A 250 -5.54 8.42 -12.38
CA ALA A 250 -5.63 9.26 -13.57
C ALA A 250 -7.08 9.41 -14.04
N ASP A 251 -7.42 10.60 -14.56
CA ASP A 251 -8.75 10.91 -15.10
C ASP A 251 -8.89 10.40 -16.55
N ILE A 252 -8.55 9.12 -16.75
CA ILE A 252 -8.59 8.44 -18.05
C ILE A 252 -9.26 7.08 -17.89
N ASP A 253 -9.97 6.64 -18.92
CA ASP A 253 -10.40 5.25 -18.99
C ASP A 253 -9.19 4.39 -19.38
N LEU A 254 -8.81 3.45 -18.52
CA LEU A 254 -7.69 2.52 -18.76
C LEU A 254 -7.92 1.62 -20.00
N LYS A 255 -9.16 1.55 -20.48
CA LYS A 255 -9.51 0.88 -21.74
C LYS A 255 -9.11 1.67 -22.99
N ASP A 256 -8.93 2.98 -22.87
CA ASP A 256 -8.51 3.86 -23.96
C ASP A 256 -7.00 3.73 -24.19
N VAL A 257 -6.63 2.70 -24.95
CA VAL A 257 -5.22 2.37 -25.21
C VAL A 257 -4.48 3.48 -25.93
N ASP A 258 -5.14 4.27 -26.78
CA ASP A 258 -4.49 5.34 -27.53
C ASP A 258 -4.08 6.50 -26.60
N LYS A 259 -4.94 6.87 -25.64
CA LYS A 259 -4.55 7.83 -24.59
C LYS A 259 -3.47 7.27 -23.66
N ILE A 260 -3.56 6.00 -23.28
CA ILE A 260 -2.52 5.35 -22.46
C ILE A 260 -1.18 5.36 -23.19
N LEU A 261 -1.18 5.07 -24.50
CA LEU A 261 0.05 5.09 -25.30
C LEU A 261 0.70 6.48 -25.27
N LEU A 262 -0.06 7.55 -25.48
CA LEU A 262 0.44 8.93 -25.40
C LEU A 262 1.08 9.23 -24.04
N ILE A 263 0.44 8.82 -22.94
CA ILE A 263 0.96 9.00 -21.58
C ILE A 263 2.26 8.20 -21.39
N THR A 264 2.27 6.94 -21.83
CA THR A 264 3.46 6.10 -21.69
C THR A 264 4.64 6.61 -22.52
N GLU A 265 4.40 7.22 -23.68
CA GLU A 265 5.45 7.84 -24.48
C GLU A 265 6.00 9.11 -23.81
N ASP A 266 5.14 9.96 -23.26
CA ASP A 266 5.54 11.15 -22.51
C ASP A 266 6.43 10.77 -21.30
N VAL A 267 5.95 9.86 -20.44
CA VAL A 267 6.70 9.39 -19.27
C VAL A 267 7.99 8.67 -19.68
N LYS A 268 7.98 7.88 -20.76
CA LYS A 268 9.20 7.24 -21.30
C LYS A 268 10.21 8.29 -21.74
N ASN A 269 9.78 9.37 -22.39
CA ASN A 269 10.67 10.44 -22.84
C ASN A 269 11.32 11.15 -21.65
N ILE A 270 10.57 11.40 -20.58
CA ILE A 270 11.11 11.89 -19.30
C ILE A 270 12.15 10.91 -18.73
N GLY A 271 11.84 9.60 -18.73
CA GLY A 271 12.78 8.56 -18.33
C GLY A 271 14.08 8.57 -19.17
N ASN A 272 13.97 8.77 -20.49
CA ASN A 272 15.11 8.87 -21.39
C ASN A 272 15.99 10.10 -21.12
N ILE A 273 15.39 11.22 -20.70
CA ILE A 273 16.15 12.42 -20.29
C ILE A 273 17.00 12.06 -19.06
N PHE A 274 16.40 11.47 -18.03
CA PHE A 274 17.15 11.03 -16.84
C PHE A 274 18.21 9.97 -17.15
N PHE A 275 17.91 9.04 -18.05
CA PHE A 275 18.86 8.02 -18.51
C PHE A 275 20.09 8.65 -19.18
N LYS A 276 19.89 9.67 -20.03
CA LYS A 276 20.98 10.43 -20.65
C LYS A 276 21.79 11.23 -19.64
N SER A 277 21.13 11.78 -18.63
CA SER A 277 21.76 12.50 -17.51
C SER A 277 22.43 11.58 -16.50
N GLN A 278 22.47 10.26 -16.73
CA GLN A 278 23.01 9.26 -15.81
C GLN A 278 22.32 9.25 -14.43
N ASN A 279 21.11 9.82 -14.32
CA ASN A 279 20.27 9.69 -13.14
C ASN A 279 19.38 8.46 -13.30
N TRP A 280 19.99 7.31 -13.08
CA TRP A 280 19.39 6.03 -13.41
C TRP A 280 18.24 5.64 -12.48
N GLU A 281 18.31 6.02 -11.21
CA GLU A 281 17.25 5.76 -10.24
C GLU A 281 15.94 6.42 -10.67
N MET A 282 16.01 7.69 -11.08
CA MET A 282 14.85 8.40 -11.62
C MET A 282 14.39 7.81 -12.95
N ALA A 283 15.32 7.41 -13.83
CA ALA A 283 14.98 6.74 -15.08
C ALA A 283 14.18 5.44 -14.82
N ILE A 284 14.62 4.59 -13.88
CA ILE A 284 13.85 3.40 -13.48
C ILE A 284 12.48 3.78 -12.93
N LYS A 285 12.40 4.77 -12.03
CA LYS A 285 11.12 5.21 -11.44
C LYS A 285 10.12 5.57 -12.55
N LYS A 286 10.57 6.28 -13.59
CA LYS A 286 9.74 6.62 -14.76
C LYS A 286 9.42 5.42 -15.66
N TYR A 287 10.37 4.56 -15.99
CA TYR A 287 10.08 3.35 -16.79
C TYR A 287 9.16 2.38 -16.07
N THR A 288 9.30 2.22 -14.75
CA THR A 288 8.44 1.39 -13.92
C THR A 288 7.02 1.97 -13.85
N LYS A 289 6.90 3.31 -13.81
CA LYS A 289 5.60 3.99 -13.97
C LYS A 289 4.97 3.67 -15.33
N VAL A 290 5.72 3.70 -16.42
CA VAL A 290 5.21 3.29 -17.74
C VAL A 290 4.67 1.85 -17.70
N LEU A 291 5.42 0.91 -17.12
CA LEU A 291 4.97 -0.48 -16.99
C LEU A 291 3.67 -0.61 -16.17
N ARG A 292 3.51 0.17 -15.09
CA ARG A 292 2.26 0.23 -14.31
C ARG A 292 1.07 0.68 -15.14
N TYR A 293 1.22 1.71 -15.96
CA TYR A 293 0.16 2.18 -16.87
C TYR A 293 -0.22 1.12 -17.92
N VAL A 294 0.79 0.44 -18.47
CA VAL A 294 0.54 -0.65 -19.41
C VAL A 294 -0.18 -1.81 -18.75
N GLU A 295 0.24 -2.24 -17.56
CA GLU A 295 -0.39 -3.33 -16.82
C GLU A 295 -1.85 -2.99 -16.46
N GLY A 296 -2.10 -1.76 -15.98
CA GLY A 296 -3.45 -1.28 -15.69
C GLY A 296 -4.36 -1.30 -16.92
N SER A 297 -3.83 -0.90 -18.09
CA SER A 297 -4.57 -0.94 -19.35
C SER A 297 -4.79 -2.37 -19.85
N LYS A 298 -3.80 -3.25 -19.75
CA LYS A 298 -3.92 -4.67 -20.08
C LYS A 298 -4.94 -5.38 -19.20
N ALA A 299 -5.00 -5.06 -17.91
CA ALA A 299 -6.00 -5.62 -16.99
C ALA A 299 -7.43 -5.14 -17.28
N ALA A 300 -7.59 -3.94 -17.87
CA ALA A 300 -8.88 -3.35 -18.21
C ALA A 300 -9.41 -3.76 -19.59
N THR A 301 -8.55 -4.23 -20.49
CA THR A 301 -8.86 -4.51 -21.90
C THR A 301 -8.86 -6.00 -22.21
N GLU A 302 -9.73 -6.43 -23.13
CA GLU A 302 -9.75 -7.81 -23.63
C GLU A 302 -8.67 -7.99 -24.71
N ASN A 303 -7.46 -8.38 -24.31
CA ASN A 303 -6.29 -8.91 -25.05
C ASN A 303 -5.80 -8.23 -26.37
N ALA A 304 -6.67 -7.83 -27.31
CA ALA A 304 -6.28 -7.40 -28.64
C ALA A 304 -5.66 -5.99 -28.70
N SER A 305 -6.11 -5.07 -27.85
CA SER A 305 -5.61 -3.68 -27.82
C SER A 305 -4.26 -3.55 -27.10
N GLY A 306 -3.94 -4.49 -26.20
CA GLY A 306 -2.64 -4.53 -25.49
C GLY A 306 -1.42 -4.70 -26.41
N ALA A 307 -1.61 -5.17 -27.64
CA ALA A 307 -0.55 -5.29 -28.64
C ALA A 307 0.11 -3.94 -28.97
N LYS A 308 -0.66 -2.84 -29.02
CA LYS A 308 -0.14 -1.48 -29.27
C LYS A 308 0.85 -1.01 -28.19
N LEU A 309 0.73 -1.54 -26.97
CA LEU A 309 1.58 -1.18 -25.84
C LEU A 309 2.84 -2.06 -25.75
N GLN A 310 2.95 -3.13 -26.55
CA GLN A 310 4.11 -4.01 -26.48
C GLN A 310 5.43 -3.34 -26.88
N PRO A 311 5.52 -2.48 -27.92
CA PRO A 311 6.76 -1.80 -28.25
C PRO A 311 7.28 -0.89 -27.13
N VAL A 312 6.38 -0.16 -26.47
CA VAL A 312 6.75 0.70 -25.33
C VAL A 312 7.18 -0.12 -24.11
N THR A 313 6.50 -1.24 -23.86
CA THR A 313 6.84 -2.20 -22.79
C THR A 313 8.23 -2.80 -23.01
N LEU A 314 8.50 -3.31 -24.21
CA LEU A 314 9.77 -3.88 -24.60
C LEU A 314 10.91 -2.86 -24.45
N SER A 315 10.72 -1.64 -24.96
CA SER A 315 11.73 -0.58 -24.84
C SER A 315 12.04 -0.22 -23.38
N CYS A 316 11.02 -0.14 -22.51
CA CYS A 316 11.22 0.18 -21.09
C CYS A 316 11.90 -0.98 -20.35
N GLY A 317 11.47 -2.23 -20.58
CA GLY A 317 12.06 -3.42 -19.97
C GLY A 317 13.54 -3.58 -20.33
N LEU A 318 13.90 -3.36 -21.60
CA LEU A 318 15.31 -3.35 -22.05
C LEU A 318 16.15 -2.29 -21.34
N ASN A 319 15.65 -1.06 -21.21
CA ASN A 319 16.37 0.03 -20.54
C ASN A 319 16.54 -0.24 -19.04
N ILE A 320 15.52 -0.79 -18.37
CA ILE A 320 15.58 -1.21 -16.96
C ILE A 320 16.62 -2.33 -16.79
N GLY A 321 16.57 -3.38 -17.63
CA GLY A 321 17.51 -4.49 -17.58
C GLY A 321 18.95 -4.04 -17.76
N ALA A 322 19.22 -3.20 -18.77
CA ALA A 322 20.55 -2.64 -19.03
C ALA A 322 21.11 -1.84 -17.85
N TRP A 323 20.25 -1.12 -17.11
CA TRP A 323 20.68 -0.40 -15.93
C TRP A 323 20.89 -1.31 -14.71
N LYS A 324 20.00 -2.28 -14.45
CA LYS A 324 20.17 -3.21 -13.33
C LYS A 324 21.51 -3.96 -13.42
N LEU A 325 22.00 -4.25 -14.62
CA LEU A 325 23.35 -4.75 -14.85
C LEU A 325 24.44 -3.81 -14.34
N LYS A 326 24.31 -2.49 -14.54
CA LYS A 326 25.27 -1.50 -14.02
C LYS A 326 25.23 -1.39 -12.50
N MET A 327 24.08 -1.64 -11.87
CA MET A 327 23.95 -1.71 -10.41
C MET A 327 24.39 -3.02 -9.79
N SER A 328 24.87 -3.96 -10.61
CA SER A 328 25.15 -5.33 -10.16
C SER A 328 23.93 -6.06 -9.57
N ASP A 329 22.71 -5.60 -9.88
CA ASP A 329 21.48 -6.33 -9.62
C ASP A 329 21.28 -7.37 -10.73
N TRP A 330 22.06 -8.45 -10.63
CA TRP A 330 22.13 -9.48 -11.67
C TRP A 330 20.80 -10.20 -11.85
N GLN A 331 20.12 -10.52 -10.75
CA GLN A 331 18.85 -11.24 -10.80
C GLN A 331 17.75 -10.34 -11.36
N GLY A 332 17.63 -9.10 -10.88
CA GLY A 332 16.62 -8.18 -11.40
C GLY A 332 16.84 -7.86 -12.88
N ALA A 333 18.10 -7.84 -13.36
CA ALA A 333 18.41 -7.68 -14.78
C ALA A 333 17.94 -8.89 -15.60
N VAL A 334 18.16 -10.11 -15.11
CA VAL A 334 17.69 -11.35 -15.74
C VAL A 334 16.16 -11.34 -15.85
N ASP A 335 15.47 -10.99 -14.76
CA ASP A 335 13.99 -10.97 -14.72
C ASP A 335 13.42 -9.96 -15.72
N SER A 336 13.97 -8.74 -15.77
CA SER A 336 13.54 -7.73 -16.75
C SER A 336 13.85 -8.12 -18.19
N CYS A 337 14.93 -8.87 -18.45
CA CYS A 337 15.22 -9.39 -19.79
C CYS A 337 14.32 -10.58 -20.16
N LEU A 338 13.88 -11.39 -19.18
CA LEU A 338 12.90 -12.46 -19.40
C LEU A 338 11.57 -11.86 -19.86
N GLU A 339 11.06 -10.85 -19.16
CA GLU A 339 9.83 -10.13 -19.53
C GLU A 339 9.94 -9.52 -20.95
N ALA A 340 11.10 -8.97 -21.32
CA ALA A 340 11.35 -8.47 -22.66
C ALA A 340 11.31 -9.58 -23.73
N LEU A 341 11.83 -10.77 -23.43
CA LEU A 341 11.85 -11.92 -24.33
C LEU A 341 10.51 -12.64 -24.44
N GLU A 342 9.61 -12.48 -23.48
CA GLU A 342 8.21 -12.90 -23.61
C GLU A 342 7.47 -12.09 -24.68
N ILE A 343 7.86 -10.83 -24.88
CA ILE A 343 7.30 -9.94 -25.91
C ILE A 343 7.97 -10.18 -27.26
N ASP A 344 9.30 -10.19 -27.28
CA ASP A 344 10.10 -10.43 -28.49
C ASP A 344 11.15 -11.51 -28.23
N PRO A 345 10.84 -12.80 -28.49
CA PRO A 345 11.74 -13.92 -28.24
C PRO A 345 13.04 -13.90 -29.05
N ALA A 346 13.10 -13.08 -30.11
CA ALA A 346 14.24 -12.92 -31.00
C ALA A 346 15.07 -11.66 -30.68
N ASN A 347 14.78 -10.97 -29.57
CA ASN A 347 15.48 -9.75 -29.21
C ASN A 347 16.95 -10.02 -28.78
N THR A 348 17.90 -9.72 -29.66
CA THR A 348 19.34 -9.94 -29.40
C THR A 348 19.86 -9.12 -28.23
N LYS A 349 19.37 -7.88 -28.05
CA LYS A 349 19.74 -7.02 -26.91
C LYS A 349 19.28 -7.61 -25.58
N ALA A 350 18.06 -8.13 -25.50
CA ALA A 350 17.57 -8.80 -24.30
C ALA A 350 18.36 -10.07 -23.99
N LEU A 351 18.64 -10.92 -24.98
CA LEU A 351 19.46 -12.13 -24.81
C LEU A 351 20.87 -11.78 -24.31
N TYR A 352 21.51 -10.78 -24.92
CA TYR A 352 22.83 -10.32 -24.53
C TYR A 352 22.86 -9.77 -23.10
N CYS A 353 21.90 -8.90 -22.75
CA CYS A 353 21.79 -8.35 -21.39
C CYS A 353 21.49 -9.46 -20.36
N ARG A 354 20.61 -10.41 -20.67
CA ARG A 354 20.31 -11.55 -19.80
C ARG A 354 21.54 -12.43 -19.58
N ALA A 355 22.33 -12.68 -20.62
CA ALA A 355 23.58 -13.41 -20.50
C ALA A 355 24.59 -12.70 -19.60
N GLN A 356 24.67 -11.37 -19.63
CA GLN A 356 25.51 -10.60 -18.71
C GLN A 356 25.02 -10.74 -17.25
N GLY A 357 23.71 -10.76 -17.03
CA GLY A 357 23.11 -11.04 -15.72
C GLY A 357 23.48 -12.44 -15.21
N TRP A 358 23.30 -13.47 -16.04
CA TRP A 358 23.71 -14.85 -15.71
C TRP A 358 25.20 -14.98 -15.38
N GLN A 359 26.07 -14.25 -16.09
CA GLN A 359 27.49 -14.21 -15.75
C GLN A 359 27.77 -13.62 -14.37
N GLY A 360 27.02 -12.59 -13.97
CA GLY A 360 27.08 -12.01 -12.62
C GLY A 360 26.65 -13.01 -11.54
N LEU A 361 25.63 -13.83 -11.84
CA LEU A 361 25.17 -14.95 -11.00
C LEU A 361 26.06 -16.20 -11.08
N LYS A 362 27.12 -16.18 -11.90
CA LYS A 362 28.02 -17.32 -12.19
C LYS A 362 27.31 -18.53 -12.82
N GLU A 363 26.12 -18.34 -13.40
CA GLU A 363 25.40 -19.35 -14.16
C GLU A 363 25.85 -19.35 -15.62
N TYR A 364 27.11 -19.74 -15.86
CA TYR A 364 27.74 -19.60 -17.17
C TYR A 364 27.12 -20.46 -18.28
N ASP A 365 26.50 -21.61 -17.93
CA ASP A 365 25.83 -22.45 -18.91
C ASP A 365 24.58 -21.78 -19.48
N ARG A 366 23.80 -21.09 -18.63
CA ARG A 366 22.65 -20.29 -19.09
C ARG A 366 23.09 -19.10 -19.92
N ALA A 367 24.15 -18.40 -19.49
CA ALA A 367 24.74 -17.32 -20.26
C ALA A 367 25.20 -17.78 -21.66
N LEU A 368 25.81 -18.97 -21.75
CA LEU A 368 26.26 -19.54 -23.02
C LEU A 368 25.07 -19.88 -23.94
N ALA A 369 23.98 -20.42 -23.40
CA ALA A 369 22.78 -20.73 -24.17
C ALA A 369 22.15 -19.46 -24.77
N ASP A 370 22.02 -18.40 -23.97
CA ASP A 370 21.48 -17.11 -24.42
C ASP A 370 22.33 -16.47 -25.52
N LEU A 371 23.66 -16.47 -25.34
CA LEU A 371 24.57 -15.90 -26.33
C LEU A 371 24.63 -16.72 -27.63
N LYS A 372 24.48 -18.05 -27.57
CA LYS A 372 24.37 -18.88 -28.77
C LYS A 372 23.11 -18.54 -29.56
N LYS A 373 21.97 -18.45 -28.87
CA LYS A 373 20.70 -18.03 -29.48
C LYS A 373 20.83 -16.62 -30.09
N ALA A 374 21.50 -15.71 -29.39
CA ALA A 374 21.75 -14.35 -29.90
C ALA A 374 22.65 -14.37 -31.16
N GLN A 375 23.67 -15.22 -31.20
CA GLN A 375 24.56 -15.39 -32.35
C GLN A 375 23.84 -16.01 -33.56
N GLU A 376 22.91 -16.95 -33.34
CA GLU A 376 22.08 -17.51 -34.40
C GLU A 376 21.22 -16.45 -35.08
N ILE A 377 20.74 -15.45 -34.32
CA ILE A 377 19.90 -14.36 -34.82
C ILE A 377 20.76 -13.24 -35.45
N ALA A 378 21.89 -12.88 -34.83
CA ALA A 378 22.80 -11.83 -35.29
C ALA A 378 24.24 -12.35 -35.39
N PRO A 379 24.59 -13.10 -36.45
CA PRO A 379 25.89 -13.75 -36.57
C PRO A 379 27.05 -12.77 -36.73
N GLU A 380 26.80 -11.56 -37.24
CA GLU A 380 27.82 -10.53 -37.49
C GLU A 380 28.10 -9.63 -36.27
N ASP A 381 27.35 -9.80 -35.18
CA ASP A 381 27.53 -8.98 -33.98
C ASP A 381 28.83 -9.34 -33.25
N LYS A 382 29.84 -8.47 -33.41
CA LYS A 382 31.15 -8.62 -32.78
C LYS A 382 31.09 -8.64 -31.26
N ALA A 383 30.13 -7.95 -30.63
CA ALA A 383 30.00 -7.94 -29.17
C ALA A 383 29.54 -9.31 -28.66
N ILE A 384 28.56 -9.94 -29.34
CA ILE A 384 28.11 -11.29 -29.00
C ILE A 384 29.24 -12.32 -29.19
N GLN A 385 29.98 -12.23 -30.29
CA GLN A 385 31.11 -13.13 -30.56
C GLN A 385 32.21 -13.01 -29.49
N ALA A 386 32.58 -11.77 -29.12
CA ALA A 386 33.57 -11.53 -28.08
C ALA A 386 33.10 -12.05 -26.71
N GLU A 387 31.84 -11.82 -26.36
CA GLU A 387 31.29 -12.24 -25.07
C GLU A 387 31.15 -13.77 -24.98
N LEU A 388 30.81 -14.46 -26.09
CA LEU A 388 30.83 -15.93 -26.17
C LEU A 388 32.19 -16.52 -25.84
N LEU A 389 33.26 -15.95 -26.40
CA LEU A 389 34.63 -16.39 -26.12
C LEU A 389 34.96 -16.19 -24.63
N ARG A 390 34.57 -15.03 -24.07
CA ARG A 390 34.77 -14.71 -22.66
C ARG A 390 34.04 -15.69 -21.73
N VAL A 391 32.79 -16.03 -22.01
CA VAL A 391 32.02 -17.01 -21.22
C VAL A 391 32.63 -18.39 -21.30
N LYS A 392 33.04 -18.85 -22.49
CA LYS A 392 33.73 -20.15 -22.66
C LYS A 392 35.01 -20.23 -21.84
N GLN A 393 35.80 -19.14 -21.79
CA GLN A 393 36.99 -19.06 -20.95
C GLN A 393 36.65 -19.15 -19.45
N LYS A 394 35.59 -18.46 -19.00
CA LYS A 394 35.13 -18.53 -17.60
C LYS A 394 34.69 -19.94 -17.21
N ILE A 395 33.93 -20.63 -18.07
CA ILE A 395 33.51 -22.03 -17.85
C ILE A 395 34.73 -22.94 -17.71
N LYS A 396 35.71 -22.81 -18.62
CA LYS A 396 36.94 -23.60 -18.57
C LYS A 396 37.70 -23.35 -17.26
N ALA A 397 37.90 -22.07 -16.91
CA ALA A 397 38.60 -21.69 -15.68
C ALA A 397 37.89 -22.21 -14.41
N GLN A 398 36.55 -22.24 -14.40
CA GLN A 398 35.81 -22.78 -13.27
C GLN A 398 35.96 -24.31 -13.16
N LYS A 399 35.84 -25.04 -14.28
CA LYS A 399 36.06 -26.49 -14.30
C LYS A 399 37.48 -26.87 -13.90
N ASP A 400 38.49 -26.10 -14.33
CA ASP A 400 39.89 -26.35 -13.96
C ASP A 400 40.12 -26.11 -12.46
N LYS A 401 39.48 -25.09 -11.87
CA LYS A 401 39.50 -24.87 -10.40
C LYS A 401 38.81 -25.98 -9.63
N GLU A 402 37.63 -26.42 -10.08
CA GLU A 402 36.90 -27.53 -9.45
C GLU A 402 37.74 -28.80 -9.46
N LYS A 403 38.32 -29.18 -10.61
CA LYS A 403 39.24 -30.32 -10.72
C LYS A 403 40.43 -30.22 -9.77
N ALA A 404 41.08 -29.05 -9.70
CA ALA A 404 42.20 -28.83 -8.78
C ALA A 404 41.77 -28.93 -7.31
N THR A 405 40.55 -28.53 -6.97
CA THR A 405 39.99 -28.62 -5.62
C THR A 405 39.69 -30.08 -5.25
N TYR A 406 39.05 -30.83 -6.14
CA TYR A 406 38.82 -32.28 -5.95
C TYR A 406 40.14 -33.04 -5.81
N ALA A 407 41.14 -32.76 -6.65
CA ALA A 407 42.45 -33.40 -6.56
C ALA A 407 43.13 -33.18 -5.20
N LYS A 408 42.90 -32.04 -4.54
CA LYS A 408 43.41 -31.73 -3.18
C LYS A 408 42.59 -32.34 -2.05
N MET A 409 41.33 -32.73 -2.29
CA MET A 409 40.49 -33.39 -1.28
C MET A 409 40.75 -34.90 -1.17
N PHE A 410 41.35 -35.49 -2.21
CA PHE A 410 41.66 -36.93 -2.28
C PHE A 410 43.17 -37.23 -2.31
N ALA A 411 44.02 -36.21 -2.12
CA ALA A 411 45.44 -36.31 -1.88
C ALA A 411 45.71 -35.97 -0.41
#